data_AF-A0A820ANE6-F1
#
_entry.id   AF-A0A820ANE6-F1
#
_cell.length_a   1.000
_cell.length_b   1.000
_cell.length_c   1.000
_cell.angle_alpha   90.00
_cell.angle_beta   90.00
_cell.angle_gamma   90.00
#
_symmetry.space_group_name_H-M   'P 1'
#
loop_
_entity.id
_entity.type
_entity.pdbx_description
1 polymer ?
#
loop_
_entity_poly.entity_id
_entity_poly.type
_entity_poly.pdbx_seq_one_letter_code
_entity_poly.pdbx_strand_id
1 'polypeptide(L)'
;AFYRLCRIVYSNHRWVQFYWLYIIAIPVQLVGAFIALCPILIWHDVIYLPNEYYCFVPFTRIRGFLWLLLIAYGVPLLLLSLIYLRITIFIRQQPNNQTLIVNQRQQRDLAAIQRIFINVGLLLVVGTPGVILLIIYFITGIEHPLTYRIMWVGPEVSMAILSIQMIFMTPQLKNLIIIKRRQNRVTTLDTTIQMRAIVTNQ
;
A
#
# COMPACT_ATOMS: atom_id res chain seq x y z
N ALA A 1 -4.90 -5.42 6.02
CA ALA A 1 -4.69 -5.53 7.49
C ALA A 1 -5.87 -6.19 8.19
N PHE A 2 -7.11 -5.75 7.91
CA PHE A 2 -8.34 -6.30 8.51
C PHE A 2 -8.45 -7.83 8.44
N TYR A 3 -8.26 -8.44 7.26
CA TYR A 3 -8.22 -9.91 7.12
C TYR A 3 -7.25 -10.60 8.09
N ARG A 4 -6.06 -10.01 8.31
CA ARG A 4 -5.07 -10.58 9.24
C ARG A 4 -5.50 -10.43 10.69
N LEU A 5 -6.09 -9.30 11.07
CA LEU A 5 -6.68 -9.12 12.39
C LEU A 5 -7.72 -10.20 12.67
N CYS A 6 -8.68 -10.36 11.75
CA CYS A 6 -9.73 -11.36 11.82
C CYS A 6 -9.15 -12.78 11.99
N ARG A 7 -8.14 -13.12 11.20
CA ARG A 7 -7.51 -14.46 11.25
C ARG A 7 -6.71 -14.71 12.53
N ILE A 8 -5.96 -13.73 13.02
CA ILE A 8 -5.01 -13.90 14.14
C ILE A 8 -5.74 -13.76 15.48
N VAL A 9 -6.49 -12.68 15.68
CA VAL A 9 -7.11 -12.35 16.97
C VAL A 9 -8.42 -13.12 17.17
N TYR A 10 -9.21 -13.27 16.11
CA TYR A 10 -10.52 -13.92 16.15
C TYR A 10 -10.51 -15.32 15.54
N SER A 11 -9.39 -16.04 15.67
CA SER A 11 -9.24 -17.39 15.10
C SER A 11 -10.32 -18.37 15.57
N ASN A 12 -10.84 -18.17 16.80
CA ASN A 12 -11.85 -19.03 17.41
C ASN A 12 -13.29 -18.75 16.92
N HIS A 13 -13.54 -17.59 16.30
CA HIS A 13 -14.88 -17.20 15.86
C HIS A 13 -15.11 -17.59 14.40
N ARG A 14 -15.82 -18.70 14.19
CA ARG A 14 -16.10 -19.29 12.87
C ARG A 14 -16.71 -18.30 11.87
N TRP A 15 -17.49 -17.34 12.37
CA TRP A 15 -18.19 -16.34 11.55
C TRP A 15 -17.24 -15.38 10.83
N VAL A 16 -16.11 -15.03 11.44
CA VAL A 16 -15.15 -14.05 10.90
C VAL A 16 -14.26 -14.65 9.80
N GLN A 17 -14.33 -15.97 9.62
CA GLN A 17 -13.54 -16.70 8.61
C GLN A 17 -14.29 -16.90 7.29
N PHE A 18 -15.57 -16.55 7.21
CA PHE A 18 -16.33 -16.70 5.98
C PHE A 18 -15.83 -15.75 4.89
N TYR A 19 -15.60 -16.31 3.70
CA TYR A 19 -15.19 -15.57 2.51
C TYR A 19 -16.17 -14.43 2.15
N TRP A 20 -17.47 -14.64 2.43
CA TRP A 20 -18.54 -13.66 2.23
C TRP A 20 -18.29 -12.31 2.92
N LEU A 21 -17.73 -12.31 4.13
CA LEU A 21 -17.44 -11.06 4.83
C LEU A 21 -16.42 -10.20 4.05
N TYR A 22 -15.44 -10.83 3.42
CA TYR A 22 -14.44 -10.12 2.63
C TYR A 22 -15.01 -9.62 1.31
N ILE A 23 -15.91 -10.39 0.68
CA ILE A 23 -16.64 -9.92 -0.50
C ILE A 23 -17.48 -8.70 -0.17
N ILE A 24 -18.18 -8.67 0.97
CA ILE A 24 -19.02 -7.55 1.41
C ILE A 24 -18.18 -6.34 1.85
N ALA A 25 -16.99 -6.58 2.43
CA ALA A 25 -16.11 -5.50 2.87
C ALA A 25 -15.62 -4.62 1.71
N ILE A 26 -15.42 -5.18 0.51
CA ILE A 26 -14.97 -4.44 -0.68
C ILE A 26 -15.97 -3.35 -1.12
N PRO A 27 -17.27 -3.65 -1.40
CA PRO A 27 -18.24 -2.63 -1.76
C PRO A 27 -18.51 -1.68 -0.60
N VAL A 28 -18.50 -2.14 0.67
CA VAL A 28 -18.64 -1.24 1.83
C VAL A 28 -17.48 -0.24 1.89
N GLN A 29 -16.24 -0.68 1.64
CA GLN A 29 -15.09 0.20 1.57
C GLN A 29 -15.21 1.20 0.41
N LEU A 30 -15.71 0.75 -0.74
CA LEU A 30 -15.92 1.60 -1.91
C LEU A 30 -16.96 2.68 -1.62
N VAL A 31 -18.13 2.30 -1.08
CA VAL A 31 -19.20 3.23 -0.68
C VAL A 31 -18.69 4.19 0.39
N GLY A 32 -17.94 3.69 1.38
CA GLY A 32 -17.31 4.52 2.40
C GLY A 32 -16.34 5.55 1.81
N ALA A 33 -15.55 5.18 0.80
CA ALA A 33 -14.67 6.10 0.10
C ALA A 33 -15.46 7.19 -0.64
N PHE A 34 -16.56 6.85 -1.32
CA PHE A 34 -17.43 7.84 -1.95
C PHE A 34 -18.02 8.81 -0.92
N ILE A 35 -18.58 8.28 0.18
CA ILE A 35 -19.14 9.11 1.28
C ILE A 35 -18.07 10.04 1.86
N ALA A 36 -16.83 9.56 2.02
CA ALA A 36 -15.73 10.36 2.56
C ALA A 36 -15.31 11.50 1.61
N LEU A 37 -15.46 11.32 0.30
CA LEU A 37 -15.19 12.35 -0.71
C LEU A 37 -16.33 13.37 -0.86
N CYS A 38 -17.57 13.00 -0.56
CA CYS A 38 -18.75 13.88 -0.70
C CYS A 38 -18.61 15.25 0.01
N PRO A 39 -18.11 15.36 1.26
CA PRO A 39 -17.96 16.65 1.93
C PRO A 39 -17.12 17.66 1.17
N ILE A 40 -16.06 17.22 0.49
CA ILE A 40 -15.19 18.11 -0.32
C ILE A 40 -15.99 18.72 -1.47
N LEU A 41 -16.86 17.93 -2.11
CA LEU A 41 -17.73 18.38 -3.20
C LEU A 41 -18.84 19.30 -2.68
N ILE A 42 -19.50 18.94 -1.58
CA ILE A 42 -20.60 19.72 -1.00
C ILE A 42 -20.10 21.09 -0.51
N TRP A 43 -18.89 21.17 0.02
CA TRP A 43 -18.30 22.41 0.49
C TRP A 43 -17.79 23.34 -0.61
N HIS A 44 -17.81 22.90 -1.87
CA HIS A 44 -17.28 23.66 -3.01
C HIS A 44 -15.80 24.06 -2.80
N ASP A 45 -15.05 23.22 -2.07
CA ASP A 45 -13.63 23.47 -1.78
C ASP A 45 -12.72 23.12 -2.98
N VAL A 46 -13.27 22.47 -4.03
CA VAL A 46 -12.58 22.16 -5.29
C VAL A 46 -12.73 23.34 -6.26
N ILE A 47 -11.60 23.92 -6.66
CA ILE A 47 -11.54 25.07 -7.57
C ILE A 47 -10.60 24.74 -8.74
N TYR A 48 -10.86 25.31 -9.91
CA TYR A 48 -9.94 25.23 -11.04
C TYR A 48 -8.69 26.10 -10.78
N LEU A 49 -7.51 25.49 -10.81
CA LEU A 49 -6.23 26.18 -10.66
C LEU A 49 -5.73 26.65 -12.02
N PRO A 50 -5.73 27.96 -12.32
CA PRO A 50 -5.38 28.47 -13.66
C PRO A 50 -3.92 28.23 -14.02
N ASN A 51 -3.02 28.19 -13.03
CA ASN A 51 -1.58 27.98 -13.24
C ASN A 51 -1.23 26.53 -13.60
N GLU A 52 -2.08 25.58 -13.23
CA GLU A 52 -1.80 24.14 -13.39
C GLU A 52 -2.83 23.42 -14.29
N TYR A 53 -3.89 24.10 -14.71
CA TYR A 53 -4.90 23.61 -15.65
C TYR A 53 -5.70 22.37 -15.18
N TYR A 54 -5.91 22.22 -13.87
CA TYR A 54 -6.77 21.16 -13.30
C TYR A 54 -7.57 21.63 -12.07
N CYS A 55 -8.61 20.87 -11.72
CA CYS A 55 -9.45 21.14 -10.55
C CYS A 55 -8.90 20.46 -9.30
N PHE A 56 -8.68 21.22 -8.23
CA PHE A 56 -8.16 20.69 -6.98
C PHE A 56 -8.52 21.58 -5.78
N VAL A 57 -8.25 21.08 -4.57
CA VAL A 57 -8.46 21.85 -3.34
C VAL A 57 -7.22 22.72 -3.09
N PRO A 58 -7.30 24.06 -3.24
CA PRO A 58 -6.15 24.92 -3.03
C PRO A 58 -5.77 24.96 -1.55
N PHE A 59 -4.48 25.22 -1.25
CA PHE A 59 -3.99 25.30 0.15
C PHE A 59 -4.63 26.44 0.96
N THR A 60 -5.21 27.43 0.28
CA THR A 60 -6.01 28.50 0.91
C THR A 60 -7.28 27.98 1.59
N ARG A 61 -7.84 26.86 1.11
CA ARG A 61 -9.03 26.21 1.69
C ARG A 61 -8.61 25.18 2.74
N ILE A 62 -8.15 25.67 3.89
CA ILE A 62 -7.62 24.87 5.02
C ILE A 62 -8.57 23.73 5.40
N ARG A 63 -9.88 23.98 5.44
CA ARG A 63 -10.89 22.96 5.78
C ARG A 63 -10.86 21.76 4.82
N GLY A 64 -11.00 22.01 3.52
CA GLY A 64 -11.00 20.96 2.51
C GLY A 64 -9.66 20.22 2.47
N PHE A 65 -8.56 20.95 2.63
CA PHE A 65 -7.22 20.37 2.67
C PHE A 65 -6.99 19.46 3.89
N LEU A 66 -7.34 19.92 5.09
CA LEU A 66 -7.24 19.11 6.32
C LEU A 66 -8.14 17.88 6.26
N TRP A 67 -9.34 18.01 5.69
CA TRP A 67 -10.26 16.89 5.49
C TRP A 67 -9.66 15.84 4.55
N LEU A 68 -9.08 16.27 3.42
CA LEU A 68 -8.39 15.39 2.49
C LEU A 68 -7.21 14.68 3.16
N LEU A 69 -6.39 15.42 3.93
CA LEU A 69 -5.24 14.85 4.65
C LEU A 69 -5.69 13.81 5.69
N LEU A 70 -6.76 14.12 6.43
CA LEU A 70 -7.31 13.23 7.44
C LEU A 70 -7.88 11.95 6.84
N ILE A 71 -8.62 12.02 5.74
CA ILE A 71 -9.18 10.81 5.10
C ILE A 71 -8.13 10.01 4.35
N ALA A 72 -7.25 10.68 3.60
CA ALA A 72 -6.27 9.99 2.76
C ALA A 72 -5.13 9.37 3.57
N TYR A 73 -4.69 10.04 4.66
CA TYR A 73 -3.55 9.59 5.46
C TYR A 73 -3.94 9.28 6.91
N GLY A 74 -4.66 10.19 7.57
CA GLY A 74 -4.98 10.09 9.00
C GLY A 74 -5.74 8.80 9.35
N VAL A 75 -6.92 8.61 8.76
CA VAL A 75 -7.81 7.47 9.02
C VAL A 75 -7.14 6.13 8.66
N PRO A 76 -6.52 5.95 7.47
CA PRO A 76 -5.82 4.71 7.15
C PRO A 76 -4.67 4.40 8.10
N LEU A 77 -3.86 5.41 8.46
CA LEU A 77 -2.73 5.20 9.39
C LEU A 77 -3.20 4.85 10.79
N LEU A 78 -4.25 5.51 11.30
CA LEU A 78 -4.82 5.25 12.62
C LEU A 78 -5.47 3.86 12.68
N LEU A 79 -6.24 3.47 11.66
CA LEU A 79 -6.80 2.12 11.56
C LEU A 79 -5.70 1.06 11.48
N LEU A 80 -4.65 1.29 10.68
CA LEU A 80 -3.50 0.38 10.60
C LEU A 80 -2.79 0.27 11.95
N SER A 81 -2.51 1.38 12.63
CA SER A 81 -1.82 1.37 13.91
C SER A 81 -2.62 0.61 14.98
N LEU A 82 -3.94 0.85 15.08
CA LEU A 82 -4.81 0.15 16.01
C LEU A 82 -4.86 -1.36 15.74
N ILE A 83 -5.02 -1.76 14.47
CA ILE A 83 -5.01 -3.18 14.08
C ILE A 83 -3.71 -3.84 14.52
N TYR A 84 -2.56 -3.23 14.24
CA TYR A 84 -1.27 -3.83 14.58
C TYR A 84 -0.93 -3.79 16.05
N LEU A 85 -1.34 -2.75 16.76
CA LEU A 85 -1.22 -2.68 18.21
C LEU A 85 -2.00 -3.85 18.86
N ARG A 86 -3.24 -4.10 18.41
CA ARG A 86 -4.03 -5.26 18.87
C ARG A 86 -3.38 -6.60 18.56
N ILE A 87 -2.86 -6.78 17.33
CA ILE A 87 -2.14 -8.00 16.94
C ILE A 87 -0.91 -8.20 17.84
N THR A 88 -0.15 -7.14 18.10
CA THR A 88 1.08 -7.20 18.92
C THR A 88 0.77 -7.54 20.38
N ILE A 89 -0.27 -6.94 20.96
CA ILE A 89 -0.73 -7.27 22.32
C ILE A 89 -1.15 -8.74 22.39
N PHE A 90 -1.95 -9.21 21.42
CA PHE A 90 -2.41 -10.59 21.39
C PHE A 90 -1.24 -11.59 21.30
N ILE A 91 -0.25 -11.31 20.45
CA ILE A 91 0.96 -12.14 20.31
C ILE A 91 1.75 -12.18 21.62
N ARG A 92 1.93 -11.04 22.30
CA ARG A 92 2.67 -10.98 23.57
C ARG A 92 1.99 -11.72 24.72
N GLN A 93 0.66 -11.81 24.70
CA GLN A 93 -0.12 -12.50 25.73
C GLN A 93 -0.15 -14.02 25.57
N GLN A 94 0.36 -14.55 24.45
CA GLN A 94 0.32 -15.97 24.17
C GLN A 94 1.57 -16.66 24.79
N PRO A 95 1.41 -17.74 25.60
CA PRO A 95 2.53 -18.36 26.30
C PRO A 95 3.55 -18.97 25.34
N ASN A 96 4.83 -18.97 25.74
CA ASN A 96 6.02 -19.35 24.95
C ASN A 96 6.05 -20.84 24.49
N ASN A 97 5.05 -21.65 24.86
CA ASN A 97 4.90 -23.06 24.44
C ASN A 97 4.23 -23.18 23.05
N GLN A 98 4.64 -22.34 22.10
CA GLN A 98 4.12 -22.43 20.74
C GLN A 98 4.91 -23.45 19.92
N THR A 99 4.18 -24.28 19.17
CA THR A 99 4.80 -25.23 18.24
C THR A 99 5.59 -24.49 17.15
N LEU A 100 6.66 -25.10 16.62
CA LEU A 100 7.49 -24.55 15.53
C LEU A 100 6.66 -24.00 14.35
N ILE A 101 5.51 -24.61 14.06
CA ILE A 101 4.57 -24.20 13.00
C ILE A 101 3.95 -22.82 13.28
N VAL A 102 3.63 -22.51 14.53
CA VAL A 102 3.06 -21.21 14.91
C VAL A 102 4.13 -20.12 14.85
N ASN A 103 5.36 -20.41 15.30
CA ASN A 103 6.51 -19.49 15.18
C ASN A 103 6.80 -19.12 13.71
N GLN A 104 6.78 -20.09 12.79
CA GLN A 104 6.96 -19.82 11.36
C GLN A 104 5.82 -18.94 10.79
N ARG A 105 4.57 -19.13 11.23
CA ARG A 105 3.44 -18.27 10.81
C ARG A 105 3.59 -16.85 11.36
N GLN A 106 3.97 -16.70 12.63
CA GLN A 106 4.25 -15.40 13.23
C GLN A 106 5.36 -14.66 12.51
N GLN A 107 6.46 -15.31 12.14
CA GLN A 107 7.53 -14.68 11.37
C GLN A 107 7.04 -14.15 10.01
N ARG A 108 6.12 -14.87 9.34
CA ARG A 108 5.51 -14.38 8.08
C ARG A 108 4.59 -13.18 8.30
N ASP A 109 3.90 -13.13 9.44
CA ASP A 109 3.05 -11.99 9.80
C ASP A 109 3.90 -10.77 10.22
N LEU A 110 4.98 -10.96 10.97
CA LEU A 110 5.98 -9.92 11.30
C LEU A 110 6.67 -9.38 10.04
N ALA A 111 7.08 -10.23 9.11
CA ALA A 111 7.68 -9.79 7.85
C ALA A 111 6.69 -8.92 7.04
N ALA A 112 5.39 -9.19 7.12
CA ALA A 112 4.39 -8.35 6.49
C ALA A 112 4.18 -7.01 7.22
N ILE A 113 4.26 -7.01 8.55
CA ILE A 113 4.24 -5.79 9.37
C ILE A 113 5.42 -4.90 9.01
N GLN A 114 6.63 -5.46 8.97
CA GLN A 114 7.84 -4.75 8.60
C GLN A 114 7.72 -4.11 7.21
N ARG A 115 7.11 -4.80 6.24
CA ARG A 115 6.84 -4.23 4.90
C ARG A 115 5.91 -3.02 4.97
N ILE A 116 4.86 -3.06 5.78
CA ILE A 116 3.94 -1.93 5.94
C ILE A 116 4.65 -0.75 6.59
N PHE A 117 5.50 -0.98 7.59
CA PHE A 117 6.33 0.07 8.17
C PHE A 117 7.29 0.67 7.14
N ILE A 118 7.95 -0.15 6.32
CA ILE A 118 8.80 0.34 5.23
C ILE A 118 7.99 1.17 4.25
N ASN A 119 6.78 0.74 3.89
CA ASN A 119 5.91 1.44 2.95
C ASN A 119 5.41 2.77 3.50
N VAL A 120 4.97 2.79 4.76
CA VAL A 120 4.57 4.03 5.44
C VAL A 120 5.76 4.97 5.60
N GLY A 121 6.92 4.45 5.97
CA GLY A 121 8.16 5.23 6.05
C GLY A 121 8.56 5.83 4.72
N LEU A 122 8.48 5.06 3.63
CA LEU A 122 8.71 5.55 2.28
C LEU A 122 7.72 6.66 1.90
N LEU A 123 6.44 6.46 2.20
CA LEU A 123 5.39 7.46 1.95
C LEU A 123 5.69 8.77 2.68
N LEU A 124 6.13 8.68 3.93
CA LEU A 124 6.51 9.84 4.74
C LEU A 124 7.73 10.56 4.13
N VAL A 125 8.79 9.82 3.78
CA VAL A 125 10.01 10.37 3.17
C VAL A 125 9.68 11.09 1.86
N VAL A 126 8.92 10.45 0.98
CA VAL A 126 8.51 11.00 -0.31
C VAL A 126 7.54 12.18 -0.14
N GLY A 127 6.71 12.18 0.91
CA GLY A 127 5.82 13.28 1.24
C GLY A 127 6.50 14.48 1.93
N THR A 128 7.70 14.29 2.51
CA THR A 128 8.39 15.38 3.24
C THR A 128 8.60 16.65 2.43
N PRO A 129 8.99 16.63 1.14
CA PRO A 129 9.20 17.87 0.39
C PRO A 129 7.91 18.66 0.22
N GLY A 130 6.78 17.98 0.03
CA GLY A 130 5.45 18.61 -0.03
C GLY A 130 5.06 19.26 1.29
N VAL A 131 5.32 18.59 2.42
CA VAL A 131 5.08 19.15 3.76
C VAL A 131 5.97 20.36 4.03
N ILE A 132 7.25 20.31 3.64
CA ILE A 132 8.18 21.45 3.80
C ILE A 132 7.68 22.67 3.01
N LEU A 133 7.31 22.49 1.75
CA LEU A 133 6.78 23.58 0.92
C LEU A 133 5.47 24.15 1.48
N LEU A 134 4.63 23.29 2.06
CA LEU A 134 3.41 23.70 2.74
C LEU A 134 3.70 24.52 4.01
N ILE A 135 4.71 24.14 4.80
CA ILE A 135 5.15 24.92 5.97
C ILE A 135 5.70 26.28 5.51
N ILE A 136 6.51 26.33 4.46
CA ILE A 136 7.03 27.58 3.88
C ILE A 136 5.86 28.47 3.43
N TYR A 137 4.85 27.88 2.78
CA TYR A 137 3.63 28.60 2.39
C TYR A 137 2.89 29.18 3.60
N PHE A 138 2.74 28.43 4.70
CA PHE A 138 2.08 28.93 5.92
C PHE A 138 2.84 30.09 6.57
N ILE A 139 4.17 30.13 6.47
CA ILE A 139 5.00 31.19 7.04
C ILE A 139 5.03 32.42 6.15
N THR A 140 5.20 32.22 4.83
CA THR A 140 5.43 33.32 3.87
C THR A 140 4.14 33.87 3.25
N GLY A 141 3.07 33.07 3.24
CA GLY A 141 1.84 33.37 2.49
C GLY A 141 1.98 33.26 0.97
N ILE A 142 3.14 32.85 0.46
CA ILE A 142 3.44 32.80 -0.98
C ILE A 142 3.47 31.35 -1.44
N GLU A 143 2.62 30.99 -2.40
CA GLU A 143 2.61 29.65 -2.98
C GLU A 143 3.74 29.50 -4.01
N HIS A 144 4.62 28.51 -3.79
CA HIS A 144 5.63 28.16 -4.77
C HIS A 144 4.99 27.34 -5.92
N PRO A 145 5.28 27.63 -7.20
CA PRO A 145 4.66 26.92 -8.34
C PRO A 145 4.96 25.41 -8.34
N LEU A 146 6.08 24.99 -7.75
CA LEU A 146 6.45 23.57 -7.66
C LEU A 146 5.67 22.79 -6.59
N THR A 147 4.96 23.46 -5.67
CA THR A 147 4.32 22.81 -4.51
C THR A 147 3.30 21.77 -4.96
N TYR A 148 2.43 22.14 -5.88
CA TYR A 148 1.39 21.24 -6.39
C TYR A 148 1.98 20.05 -7.16
N ARG A 149 3.02 20.30 -7.98
CA ARG A 149 3.68 19.26 -8.78
C ARG A 149 4.37 18.22 -7.91
N ILE A 150 5.14 18.67 -6.93
CA ILE A 150 5.85 17.78 -5.99
C ILE A 150 4.84 16.97 -5.17
N MET A 151 3.73 17.60 -4.75
CA MET A 151 2.68 16.91 -4.00
C MET A 151 2.01 15.80 -4.83
N TRP A 152 1.86 15.96 -6.14
CA TRP A 152 1.30 14.94 -7.03
C TRP A 152 2.28 13.82 -7.36
N VAL A 153 3.55 14.15 -7.61
CA VAL A 153 4.56 13.13 -7.96
C VAL A 153 4.80 12.15 -6.82
N GLY A 154 4.73 12.61 -5.57
CA GLY A 154 5.02 11.76 -4.40
C GLY A 154 4.12 10.51 -4.28
N PRO A 155 2.79 10.66 -4.25
CA PRO A 155 1.85 9.54 -4.25
C PRO A 155 2.02 8.60 -5.44
N GLU A 156 2.23 9.13 -6.66
CA GLU A 156 2.41 8.31 -7.87
C GLU A 156 3.66 7.42 -7.80
N VAL A 157 4.80 8.02 -7.44
CA VAL A 157 6.06 7.28 -7.24
C VAL A 157 5.89 6.22 -6.15
N SER A 158 5.19 6.56 -5.08
CA SER A 158 4.91 5.62 -3.99
C SER A 158 4.06 4.44 -4.46
N MET A 159 3.00 4.68 -5.24
CA MET A 159 2.16 3.63 -5.80
C MET A 159 2.91 2.73 -6.78
N ALA A 160 3.82 3.30 -7.58
CA ALA A 160 4.71 2.52 -8.44
C ALA A 160 5.64 1.60 -7.63
N ILE A 161 6.28 2.13 -6.58
CA ILE A 161 7.16 1.34 -5.70
C ILE A 161 6.37 0.24 -5.00
N LEU A 162 5.17 0.53 -4.49
CA LEU A 162 4.29 -0.46 -3.86
C LEU A 162 3.93 -1.60 -4.83
N SER A 163 3.61 -1.25 -6.08
CA SER A 163 3.26 -2.23 -7.11
C SER A 163 4.43 -3.18 -7.41
N ILE A 164 5.65 -2.62 -7.56
CA ILE A 164 6.87 -3.41 -7.74
C ILE A 164 7.12 -4.28 -6.51
N GLN A 165 6.99 -3.72 -5.31
CA GLN A 165 7.20 -4.44 -4.07
C GLN A 165 6.24 -5.62 -3.92
N MET A 166 4.96 -5.49 -4.30
CA MET A 166 3.99 -6.59 -4.26
C MET A 166 4.43 -7.80 -5.08
N ILE A 167 5.09 -7.59 -6.22
CA ILE A 167 5.61 -8.66 -7.09
C ILE A 167 6.66 -9.49 -6.37
N PHE A 168 7.62 -8.84 -5.71
CA PHE A 168 8.69 -9.53 -4.97
C PHE A 168 8.20 -10.18 -3.68
N MET A 169 7.15 -9.63 -3.09
CA MET A 169 6.70 -9.97 -1.75
C MET A 169 5.66 -11.10 -1.71
N THR A 170 4.99 -11.39 -2.83
CA THR A 170 4.00 -12.45 -2.94
C THR A 170 4.69 -13.77 -3.30
N PRO A 171 4.79 -14.74 -2.36
CA PRO A 171 5.55 -15.98 -2.60
C PRO A 171 4.97 -16.83 -3.74
N GLN A 172 3.65 -16.76 -3.95
CA GLN A 172 2.99 -17.43 -5.07
C GLN A 172 3.45 -16.85 -6.42
N LEU A 173 3.56 -15.52 -6.50
CA LEU A 173 4.04 -14.83 -7.70
C LEU A 173 5.53 -15.08 -7.93
N LYS A 174 6.33 -15.06 -6.86
CA LYS A 174 7.75 -15.41 -6.90
C LYS A 174 7.95 -16.85 -7.41
N ASN A 175 7.14 -17.80 -6.95
CA ASN A 175 7.20 -19.19 -7.43
C ASN A 175 6.79 -19.31 -8.90
N LEU A 176 5.74 -18.62 -9.34
CA LEU A 176 5.35 -18.55 -10.76
C LEU A 176 6.47 -17.98 -11.64
N ILE A 177 7.10 -16.89 -11.21
CA ILE A 177 8.23 -16.28 -11.92
C ILE A 177 9.40 -17.26 -12.00
N ILE A 178 9.74 -17.94 -10.89
CA ILE A 178 10.83 -18.92 -10.85
C ILE A 178 10.52 -20.10 -11.79
N ILE A 179 9.30 -20.63 -11.79
CA ILE A 179 8.88 -21.73 -12.67
C ILE A 179 9.00 -21.29 -14.14
N LYS A 180 8.49 -20.12 -14.49
CA LYS A 180 8.56 -19.58 -15.86
C LYS A 180 10.01 -19.30 -16.30
N ARG A 181 10.86 -18.78 -15.40
CA ARG A 181 12.30 -18.60 -15.65
C ARG A 181 13.01 -19.93 -15.85
N ARG A 182 12.66 -20.98 -15.10
CA ARG A 182 13.20 -22.34 -15.26
C ARG A 182 12.77 -22.94 -16.60
N GLN A 183 11.50 -22.80 -16.99
CA GLN A 183 11.00 -23.28 -18.28
C GLN A 183 11.72 -22.60 -19.46
N ASN A 184 11.84 -21.27 -19.46
CA ASN A 184 12.57 -20.54 -20.51
C ASN A 184 14.06 -20.91 -20.61
N ARG A 185 14.69 -21.35 -19.50
CA ARG A 185 16.09 -21.79 -19.47
C ARG A 185 16.28 -23.18 -20.06
N VAL A 186 15.26 -24.03 -20.04
CA VAL A 186 15.30 -25.39 -20.64
C VAL A 186 15.13 -25.30 -22.16
N THR A 187 14.17 -24.48 -22.63
CA THR A 187 13.91 -24.31 -24.08
C THR A 187 15.07 -23.67 -24.85
N THR A 188 15.85 -22.83 -24.18
CA THR A 188 17.07 -22.23 -24.77
C THR A 188 18.23 -23.22 -24.86
N LEU A 189 18.31 -24.20 -23.95
CA LEU A 189 19.36 -25.22 -24.00
C LEU A 189 19.12 -26.21 -25.15
N ASP A 190 17.89 -26.68 -25.33
CA ASP A 190 17.54 -27.62 -26.40
C ASP A 190 17.77 -27.02 -27.79
N THR A 191 17.44 -25.75 -27.99
CA THR A 191 17.69 -25.06 -29.27
C THR A 191 19.19 -24.90 -29.54
N THR A 192 20.01 -24.60 -28.53
CA THR A 192 21.48 -24.59 -28.70
C THR A 192 22.07 -25.97 -28.97
N ILE A 193 21.55 -27.04 -28.36
CA ILE A 193 22.04 -28.41 -28.61
C ILE A 193 21.68 -28.85 -30.02
N GLN A 194 20.46 -28.57 -30.49
CA GLN A 194 20.06 -28.87 -31.87
C GLN A 194 20.88 -28.08 -32.90
N MET A 195 21.12 -26.79 -32.70
CA MET A 195 21.99 -26.02 -33.60
C MET A 195 23.42 -26.58 -33.64
N ARG A 196 23.97 -27.01 -32.49
CA ARG A 196 25.31 -27.63 -32.46
C ARG A 196 25.37 -28.96 -33.20
N ALA A 197 24.35 -29.80 -33.05
CA ALA A 197 24.25 -31.09 -33.73
C ALA A 197 24.13 -30.95 -35.26
N ILE A 198 23.51 -29.88 -35.75
CA ILE A 198 23.41 -29.60 -37.18
C ILE A 198 24.77 -29.14 -37.75
N VAL A 199 25.51 -28.31 -37.01
CA VAL A 199 26.82 -27.82 -37.44
C VAL A 199 27.90 -28.91 -37.44
N THR A 200 27.83 -29.89 -36.54
CA THR A 200 28.80 -31.01 -36.51
C THR A 200 28.56 -32.10 -37.56
N ASN A 201 27.44 -32.06 -38.27
CA ASN A 201 27.08 -33.02 -39.33
C ASN A 201 27.31 -32.46 -40.75
N GLN A 202 27.98 -31.31 -40.87
CA GLN A 202 28.50 -30.76 -42.13
C GLN A 202 30.03 -30.87 -42.13
#